data_AF-A0A5D6Y351-F1
#
_entry.id   AF-A0A5D6Y351-F1
#
_cell.length_a   1.000
_cell.length_b   1.000
_cell.length_c   1.000
_cell.angle_alpha   90.00
_cell.angle_beta   90.00
_cell.angle_gamma   90.00
#
_symmetry.space_group_name_H-M   'P 1'
#
loop_
_entity.id
_entity.type
_entity.pdbx_description
1 polymer ?
#
loop_
_entity_poly.entity_id
_entity_poly.type
_entity_poly.pdbx_seq_one_letter_code
_entity_poly.pdbx_strand_id
1 'polypeptide(L)'
;MAGFVGAALQAIALSALAAWLTQAFAGPLGLAWQPKDVLFVLAVAAAVFYNRTTSMRYDALLHAEISRRQQHAPELERVEFVHGRALQLEHNRVTCVLFFGTWCAKSRAALQELSRLRGAITHGGVQFVALTQESREELAMYEVKGRGASDFRELASFPFAIAIEDGHMSKGYLVKFDVCSIPQLFVVAKDLSVLWFGDVTSKGVEELIRSAVAADNVELDKPEERGQDDLISHQLVNE
;
A
#
# COMPACT_ATOMS: atom_id res chain seq x y z
N MET A 1 22.58 1.67 -10.90
CA MET A 1 23.98 1.31 -11.26
C MET A 1 24.60 0.25 -10.36
N ALA A 2 24.38 0.25 -9.03
CA ALA A 2 25.01 -0.72 -8.12
C ALA A 2 24.69 -2.21 -8.40
N GLY A 3 23.45 -2.56 -8.75
CA GLY A 3 23.07 -3.97 -9.03
C GLY A 3 23.74 -4.56 -10.29
N PHE A 4 23.92 -3.75 -11.32
CA PHE A 4 24.59 -4.16 -12.55
C PHE A 4 26.08 -4.47 -12.31
N VAL A 5 26.75 -3.66 -11.49
CA VAL A 5 28.14 -3.87 -11.09
C VAL A 5 28.28 -5.16 -10.28
N GLY A 6 27.32 -5.47 -9.39
CA GLY A 6 27.30 -6.72 -8.64
C GLY A 6 27.12 -7.96 -9.52
N ALA A 7 26.20 -7.90 -10.50
CA ALA A 7 25.99 -8.97 -11.46
C ALA A 7 27.23 -9.21 -12.35
N ALA A 8 27.90 -8.13 -12.78
CA ALA A 8 29.14 -8.22 -13.56
C ALA A 8 30.30 -8.83 -12.74
N LEU A 9 30.47 -8.41 -11.48
CA LEU A 9 31.52 -8.96 -10.61
C LEU A 9 31.31 -10.45 -10.33
N GLN A 10 30.07 -10.90 -10.09
CA GLN A 10 29.76 -12.31 -9.90
C GLN A 10 29.98 -13.13 -11.18
N ALA A 11 29.59 -12.60 -12.33
CA ALA A 11 29.85 -13.23 -13.62
C ALA A 11 31.36 -13.38 -13.87
N ILE A 12 32.15 -12.34 -13.59
CA ILE A 12 33.61 -12.37 -13.73
C ILE A 12 34.23 -13.41 -12.77
N ALA A 13 33.81 -13.43 -11.50
CA ALA A 13 34.35 -14.37 -10.51
C ALA A 13 34.05 -15.84 -10.88
N LEU A 14 32.82 -16.15 -11.29
CA LEU A 14 32.44 -17.52 -11.69
C LEU A 14 33.07 -17.92 -13.04
N SER A 15 33.26 -16.96 -13.95
CA SER A 15 33.98 -17.20 -15.21
C SER A 15 35.48 -17.43 -14.97
N ALA A 16 36.09 -16.71 -14.03
CA ALA A 16 37.47 -16.94 -13.62
C ALA A 16 37.64 -18.31 -12.95
N LEU A 17 36.67 -18.75 -12.14
CA LEU A 17 36.64 -20.10 -11.59
C LEU A 17 36.50 -21.17 -12.68
N ALA A 18 35.61 -20.96 -13.65
CA ALA A 18 35.46 -21.86 -14.80
C ALA A 18 36.75 -21.95 -15.61
N ALA A 19 37.39 -20.81 -15.93
CA ALA A 19 38.67 -20.76 -16.62
C ALA A 19 39.78 -21.48 -15.85
N TRP A 20 39.83 -21.32 -14.52
CA TRP A 20 40.78 -22.02 -13.67
C TRP A 20 40.57 -23.54 -13.68
N LEU A 21 39.31 -24.00 -13.56
CA LEU A 21 38.98 -25.43 -13.63
C LEU A 21 39.37 -26.03 -14.99
N THR A 22 39.06 -25.33 -16.08
CA THR A 22 39.45 -25.75 -17.43
C THR A 22 40.98 -25.85 -17.58
N GLN A 23 41.72 -24.87 -17.03
CA GLN A 23 43.18 -24.90 -17.02
C GLN A 23 43.75 -26.03 -16.13
N ALA A 24 43.12 -26.31 -14.99
CA ALA A 24 43.55 -27.38 -14.08
C ALA A 24 43.40 -28.78 -14.69
N PHE A 25 42.44 -28.97 -15.61
CA PHE A 25 42.26 -30.23 -16.33
C PHE A 25 43.09 -30.32 -17.62
N ALA A 26 43.22 -29.24 -18.40
CA ALA A 26 43.97 -29.23 -19.66
C ALA A 26 45.49 -29.07 -19.46
N GLY A 27 45.91 -28.35 -18.42
CA GLY A 27 47.31 -27.99 -18.14
C GLY A 27 48.22 -29.19 -17.86
N PRO A 28 47.84 -30.16 -17.00
CA PRO A 28 48.65 -31.35 -16.75
C PRO A 28 48.83 -32.26 -18.00
N LEU A 29 47.95 -32.11 -18.99
CA LEU A 29 47.97 -32.86 -20.25
C LEU A 29 48.73 -32.11 -21.37
N GLY A 30 49.21 -30.90 -21.12
CA GLY A 30 49.89 -30.07 -22.13
C GLY A 30 48.99 -29.62 -23.28
N LEU A 31 47.67 -29.72 -23.13
CA LEU A 31 46.70 -29.38 -24.16
C LEU A 31 46.49 -27.85 -24.20
N ALA A 32 46.66 -27.26 -25.38
CA ALA A 32 46.23 -25.89 -25.62
C ALA A 32 44.70 -25.79 -25.54
N TRP A 33 44.20 -24.64 -25.10
CA TRP A 33 42.77 -24.37 -25.06
C TRP A 33 42.15 -24.54 -26.44
N GLN A 34 41.13 -25.40 -26.53
CA GLN A 34 40.35 -25.57 -27.74
C GLN A 34 39.24 -24.51 -27.79
N PRO A 35 38.71 -24.17 -28.98
CA PRO A 35 37.62 -23.21 -29.11
C PRO A 35 36.39 -23.52 -28.24
N LYS A 36 36.13 -24.80 -27.97
CA LYS A 36 35.05 -25.27 -27.07
C LYS A 36 35.24 -24.84 -25.61
N ASP A 37 36.49 -24.71 -25.16
CA ASP A 37 36.85 -24.37 -23.79
C ASP A 37 36.60 -22.87 -23.54
N VAL A 38 36.95 -22.04 -24.52
CA VAL A 38 36.61 -20.61 -24.54
C VAL A 38 35.09 -20.42 -24.58
N LEU A 39 34.40 -21.17 -25.44
CA LEU A 39 32.94 -21.11 -25.57
C LEU A 39 32.24 -21.49 -24.25
N PHE A 40 32.75 -22.49 -23.54
CA PHE A 40 32.23 -22.89 -22.24
C PHE A 40 32.32 -21.76 -21.20
N VAL A 41 33.48 -21.11 -21.09
CA VAL A 41 33.66 -19.99 -20.14
C VAL A 41 32.75 -18.81 -20.49
N LEU A 42 32.62 -18.49 -21.78
CA LEU A 42 31.70 -17.44 -22.25
C LEU A 42 30.23 -17.80 -21.98
N ALA A 43 29.85 -19.07 -22.16
CA ALA A 43 28.50 -19.54 -21.86
C ALA A 43 28.18 -19.45 -20.37
N VAL A 44 29.13 -19.78 -19.49
CA VAL A 44 28.99 -19.60 -18.03
C VAL A 44 28.83 -18.12 -17.69
N ALA A 45 29.66 -17.25 -18.26
CA ALA A 45 29.57 -15.80 -18.06
C ALA A 45 28.19 -15.26 -18.45
N ALA A 46 27.71 -15.62 -19.65
CA ALA A 46 26.44 -15.19 -20.19
C ALA A 46 25.25 -15.73 -19.37
N ALA A 47 25.28 -17.01 -18.99
CA ALA A 47 24.23 -17.64 -18.19
C ALA A 47 24.11 -17.03 -16.80
N VAL A 48 25.25 -16.80 -16.11
CA VAL A 48 25.27 -16.17 -14.78
C VAL A 48 24.78 -14.73 -14.87
N PHE A 49 25.26 -13.97 -15.86
CA PHE A 49 24.84 -12.58 -16.04
C PHE A 49 23.35 -12.47 -16.36
N TYR A 50 22.84 -13.31 -17.27
CA TYR A 50 21.42 -13.36 -17.61
C TYR A 50 20.57 -13.73 -16.40
N ASN A 51 20.89 -14.82 -15.71
CA ASN A 51 20.13 -15.27 -14.53
C ASN A 51 20.12 -14.23 -13.40
N ARG A 52 21.23 -13.51 -13.20
CA ARG A 52 21.33 -12.50 -12.14
C ARG A 52 20.55 -11.24 -12.47
N THR A 53 20.61 -10.79 -13.72
CA THR A 53 19.85 -9.61 -14.17
C THR A 53 18.35 -9.87 -14.18
N THR A 54 17.91 -11.07 -14.56
CA THR A 54 16.50 -11.46 -14.48
C THR A 54 16.05 -11.57 -13.02
N SER A 55 16.81 -12.26 -12.16
CA SER A 55 16.50 -12.37 -10.71
C SER A 55 16.36 -11.00 -10.04
N MET A 56 17.24 -10.03 -10.32
CA MET A 56 17.10 -8.68 -9.76
C MET A 56 15.83 -7.97 -10.21
N ARG A 57 15.39 -8.18 -11.44
CA ARG A 57 14.12 -7.63 -11.94
C ARG A 57 12.94 -8.26 -11.22
N TYR A 58 12.96 -9.57 -11.03
CA TYR A 58 11.93 -10.28 -10.26
C TYR A 58 11.90 -9.81 -8.80
N ASP A 59 13.04 -9.70 -8.14
CA ASP A 59 13.12 -9.21 -6.76
C ASP A 59 12.60 -7.77 -6.65
N ALA A 60 12.96 -6.90 -7.60
CA ALA A 60 12.47 -5.52 -7.64
C ALA A 60 10.94 -5.46 -7.84
N LEU A 61 10.39 -6.26 -8.75
CA LEU A 61 8.94 -6.35 -8.96
C LEU A 61 8.23 -6.93 -7.75
N LEU A 62 8.80 -7.96 -7.12
CA LEU A 62 8.26 -8.58 -5.92
C LEU A 62 8.25 -7.60 -4.75
N HIS A 63 9.35 -6.86 -4.54
CA HIS A 63 9.41 -5.82 -3.51
C HIS A 63 8.42 -4.70 -3.80
N ALA A 64 8.29 -4.24 -5.04
CA ALA A 64 7.31 -3.23 -5.42
C ALA A 64 5.88 -3.71 -5.16
N GLU A 65 5.56 -4.97 -5.46
CA GLU A 65 4.25 -5.57 -5.21
C GLU A 65 3.98 -5.73 -3.71
N ILE A 66 4.97 -6.18 -2.92
CA ILE A 66 4.86 -6.27 -1.46
C ILE A 66 4.60 -4.89 -0.87
N SER A 67 5.37 -3.87 -1.28
CA SER A 67 5.17 -2.49 -0.82
C SER A 67 3.81 -1.95 -1.23
N ARG A 68 3.34 -2.24 -2.45
CA ARG A 68 2.01 -1.86 -2.92
C ARG A 68 0.89 -2.48 -2.07
N ARG A 69 0.98 -3.78 -1.77
CA ARG A 69 0.02 -4.48 -0.90
C ARG A 69 0.05 -3.96 0.54
N GLN A 70 1.24 -3.63 1.03
CA GLN A 70 1.38 -2.98 2.34
C GLN A 70 0.74 -1.59 2.36
N GLN A 71 0.80 -0.86 1.25
CA GLN A 71 0.19 0.46 1.15
C GLN A 71 -1.30 0.43 0.82
N HIS A 72 -1.84 -0.67 0.28
CA HIS A 72 -3.26 -0.75 -0.06
C HIS A 72 -4.15 -0.51 1.17
N ALA A 73 -5.11 0.39 1.02
CA ALA A 73 -6.04 0.78 2.06
C ALA A 73 -7.15 -0.28 2.20
N PRO A 74 -7.40 -0.82 3.42
CA PRO A 74 -8.54 -1.71 3.64
C PRO A 74 -9.86 -1.03 3.28
N GLU A 75 -10.74 -1.76 2.60
CA GLU A 75 -12.11 -1.33 2.32
C GLU A 75 -12.88 -1.03 3.62
N LEU A 76 -13.91 -0.16 3.55
CA LEU A 76 -14.70 0.20 4.72
C LEU A 76 -15.72 -0.90 5.02
N GLU A 77 -15.23 -2.00 5.57
CA GLU A 77 -16.01 -3.15 6.00
C GLU A 77 -16.38 -3.06 7.49
N ARG A 78 -17.52 -3.67 7.86
CA ARG A 78 -17.97 -3.79 9.26
C ARG A 78 -18.08 -2.45 9.99
N VAL A 79 -18.48 -1.41 9.25
CA VAL A 79 -18.75 -0.07 9.78
C VAL A 79 -20.25 0.21 9.84
N GLU A 80 -20.70 0.81 10.94
CA GLU A 80 -22.07 1.28 11.15
C GLU A 80 -22.09 2.81 11.07
N PHE A 81 -22.66 3.37 10.01
CA PHE A 81 -22.78 4.82 9.86
C PHE A 81 -23.80 5.39 10.85
N VAL A 82 -23.33 6.26 11.74
CA VAL A 82 -24.18 6.98 12.70
C VAL A 82 -24.57 8.37 12.20
N HIS A 83 -23.78 8.93 11.30
CA HIS A 83 -24.03 10.25 10.69
C HIS A 83 -23.50 10.32 9.26
N GLY A 84 -24.15 11.15 8.44
CA GLY A 84 -23.81 11.35 7.04
C GLY A 84 -24.21 10.18 6.14
N ARG A 85 -23.84 10.28 4.86
CA ARG A 85 -24.13 9.23 3.86
C ARG A 85 -23.13 8.09 4.02
N ALA A 86 -23.61 6.85 3.99
CA ALA A 86 -22.75 5.68 3.85
C ALA A 86 -21.83 5.83 2.63
N LEU A 87 -20.57 5.44 2.78
CA LEU A 87 -19.56 5.57 1.76
C LEU A 87 -18.63 4.36 1.76
N GLN A 88 -18.10 4.07 0.59
CA GLN A 88 -17.07 3.06 0.36
C GLN A 88 -15.88 3.72 -0.31
N LEU A 89 -14.73 3.05 -0.25
CA LEU A 89 -13.55 3.48 -1.01
C LEU A 89 -13.81 3.25 -2.50
N GLU A 90 -13.53 4.27 -3.31
CA GLU A 90 -13.75 4.22 -4.76
C GLU A 90 -12.46 4.63 -5.49
N HIS A 91 -12.17 3.93 -6.59
CA HIS A 91 -11.11 4.37 -7.50
C HIS A 91 -11.42 5.77 -8.04
N ASN A 92 -10.38 6.55 -8.34
CA ASN A 92 -10.48 7.93 -8.83
C ASN A 92 -11.10 8.93 -7.83
N ARG A 93 -11.26 8.53 -6.56
CA ARG A 93 -11.56 9.44 -5.45
C ARG A 93 -10.46 9.38 -4.41
N VAL A 94 -10.18 10.53 -3.80
CA VAL A 94 -9.34 10.62 -2.59
C VAL A 94 -10.24 10.44 -1.38
N THR A 95 -9.86 9.60 -0.42
CA THR A 95 -10.63 9.41 0.81
C THR A 95 -9.79 9.73 2.04
N CYS A 96 -10.28 10.64 2.86
CA CYS A 96 -9.72 10.98 4.16
C CYS A 96 -10.43 10.18 5.25
N VAL A 97 -9.71 9.29 5.93
CA VAL A 97 -10.21 8.42 7.00
C VAL A 97 -9.59 8.85 8.32
N LEU A 98 -10.38 9.40 9.24
CA LEU A 98 -9.93 9.83 10.56
C LEU A 98 -10.36 8.83 11.63
N PHE A 99 -9.42 8.23 12.35
CA PHE A 99 -9.70 7.49 13.58
C PHE A 99 -9.74 8.44 14.76
N PHE A 100 -10.80 8.40 15.56
CA PHE A 100 -10.99 9.33 16.69
C PHE A 100 -11.67 8.64 17.89
N GLY A 101 -11.73 9.36 19.01
CA GLY A 101 -12.47 8.96 20.20
C GLY A 101 -13.00 10.19 20.95
N THR A 102 -14.30 10.27 21.23
CA THR A 102 -14.97 11.47 21.74
C THR A 102 -14.49 11.90 23.14
N TRP A 103 -14.00 10.95 23.94
CA TRP A 103 -13.44 11.19 25.26
C TRP A 103 -12.14 12.00 25.24
N CYS A 104 -11.40 12.02 24.13
CA CYS A 104 -10.12 12.70 24.01
C CYS A 104 -10.26 14.13 23.46
N ALA A 105 -9.68 15.12 24.15
CA ALA A 105 -9.68 16.52 23.69
C ALA A 105 -9.01 16.70 22.32
N LYS A 106 -7.88 16.03 22.08
CA LYS A 106 -7.20 16.07 20.78
C LYS A 106 -8.08 15.51 19.67
N SER A 107 -8.83 14.45 19.93
CA SER A 107 -9.77 13.88 18.95
C SER A 107 -10.92 14.82 18.61
N ARG A 108 -11.47 15.55 19.61
CA ARG A 108 -12.50 16.57 19.35
C ARG A 108 -11.96 17.72 18.52
N ALA A 109 -10.76 18.20 18.83
CA ALA A 109 -10.08 19.19 18.00
C ALA A 109 -9.82 18.67 16.58
N ALA A 110 -9.45 17.39 16.43
CA ALA A 110 -9.23 16.77 15.14
C ALA A 110 -10.50 16.68 14.28
N LEU A 111 -11.67 16.41 14.88
CA LEU A 111 -12.96 16.47 14.17
C LEU A 111 -13.26 17.89 13.64
N GLN A 112 -12.94 18.92 14.43
CA GLN A 112 -13.10 20.31 14.00
C GLN A 112 -12.15 20.65 12.84
N GLU A 113 -10.89 20.23 12.91
CA GLU A 113 -9.92 20.45 11.84
C GLU A 113 -10.30 19.68 10.56
N LEU A 114 -10.80 18.45 10.69
CA LEU A 114 -11.34 17.69 9.56
C LEU A 114 -12.52 18.42 8.91
N SER A 115 -13.39 19.05 9.71
CA SER A 115 -14.46 19.90 9.21
C SER A 115 -13.93 21.11 8.44
N ARG A 116 -12.83 21.72 8.91
CA ARG A 116 -12.17 22.83 8.22
C ARG A 116 -11.62 22.37 6.87
N LEU A 117 -10.91 21.23 6.83
CA LEU A 117 -10.36 20.65 5.60
C LEU A 117 -11.46 20.33 4.58
N ARG A 118 -12.56 19.69 4.99
CA ARG A 118 -13.70 19.40 4.11
C ARG A 118 -14.35 20.67 3.57
N GLY A 119 -14.35 21.77 4.32
CA GLY A 119 -14.82 23.08 3.84
C GLY A 119 -13.86 23.73 2.84
N ALA A 120 -12.55 23.66 3.11
CA ALA A 120 -11.51 24.25 2.27
C ALA A 120 -11.33 23.51 0.93
N ILE A 121 -11.63 22.20 0.90
CA ILE A 121 -11.46 21.34 -0.26
C ILE A 121 -12.85 21.00 -0.82
N THR A 122 -13.42 21.92 -1.59
CA THR A 122 -14.80 21.83 -2.10
C THR A 122 -14.91 21.06 -3.42
N HIS A 123 -13.80 20.60 -4.00
CA HIS A 123 -13.81 19.84 -5.25
C HIS A 123 -14.38 18.43 -5.02
N GLY A 124 -15.33 18.01 -5.87
CA GLY A 124 -16.12 16.77 -5.75
C GLY A 124 -15.37 15.44 -5.85
N GLY A 125 -14.04 15.45 -5.69
CA GLY A 125 -13.15 14.29 -5.75
C GLY A 125 -12.66 13.78 -4.39
N VAL A 126 -13.09 14.38 -3.27
CA VAL A 126 -12.68 13.94 -1.92
C VAL A 126 -13.86 13.45 -1.08
N GLN A 127 -13.67 12.31 -0.42
CA GLN A 127 -14.55 11.78 0.61
C GLN A 127 -13.90 11.99 1.99
N PHE A 128 -14.71 12.32 2.99
CA PHE A 128 -14.27 12.46 4.37
C PHE A 128 -15.13 11.55 5.25
N VAL A 129 -14.46 10.71 6.04
CA VAL A 129 -15.09 9.80 7.00
C VAL A 129 -14.31 9.79 8.31
N ALA A 130 -15.02 9.79 9.43
CA ALA A 130 -14.46 9.61 10.75
C ALA A 130 -14.94 8.28 11.36
N LEU A 131 -14.02 7.48 11.86
CA LEU A 131 -14.25 6.16 12.44
C LEU A 131 -13.93 6.17 13.94
N THR A 132 -14.78 5.53 14.73
CA THR A 132 -14.58 5.34 16.17
C THR A 132 -14.90 3.90 16.59
N GLN A 133 -14.21 3.40 17.61
CA GLN A 133 -14.52 2.12 18.27
C GLN A 133 -15.54 2.27 19.40
N GLU A 134 -15.98 3.50 19.68
CA GLU A 134 -16.97 3.77 20.71
C GLU A 134 -18.34 3.23 20.31
N SER A 135 -19.10 2.70 21.27
CA SER A 135 -20.45 2.22 21.03
C SER A 135 -21.43 3.36 20.77
N ARG A 136 -22.61 3.02 20.24
CA ARG A 136 -23.70 3.98 20.02
C ARG A 136 -24.12 4.66 21.33
N GLU A 137 -24.09 3.93 22.44
CA GLU A 137 -24.37 4.45 23.78
C GLU A 137 -23.31 5.44 24.25
N GLU A 138 -22.02 5.17 23.99
CA GLU A 138 -20.93 6.08 24.32
C GLU A 138 -21.02 7.38 23.53
N LEU A 139 -21.34 7.31 22.22
CA LEU A 139 -21.58 8.48 21.39
C LEU A 139 -22.82 9.27 21.84
N ALA A 140 -23.89 8.60 22.25
CA ALA A 140 -25.06 9.26 22.84
C ALA A 140 -24.70 9.95 24.17
N MET A 141 -23.80 9.36 24.97
CA MET A 141 -23.31 9.98 26.20
C MET A 141 -22.40 11.17 25.95
N TYR A 142 -21.62 11.16 24.88
CA TYR A 142 -20.89 12.34 24.42
C TYR A 142 -21.84 13.52 24.14
N GLU A 143 -22.97 13.29 23.47
CA GLU A 143 -23.96 14.34 23.15
C GLU A 143 -24.65 14.94 24.38
N VAL A 144 -24.72 14.19 25.48
CA VAL A 144 -25.33 14.66 26.73
C VAL A 144 -24.30 15.32 27.65
N LYS A 145 -23.20 14.62 27.94
CA LYS A 145 -22.21 15.03 28.93
C LYS A 145 -21.11 15.93 28.35
N GLY A 146 -20.87 15.83 27.05
CA GLY A 146 -19.83 16.58 26.35
C GLY A 146 -20.12 18.07 26.24
N ARG A 147 -21.37 18.51 26.35
CA ARG A 147 -21.80 19.92 26.17
C ARG A 147 -21.07 20.94 27.06
N GLY A 148 -20.51 20.50 28.18
CA GLY A 148 -19.70 21.34 29.06
C GLY A 148 -18.22 21.50 28.64
N ALA A 149 -17.75 20.78 27.62
CA ALA A 149 -16.37 20.87 27.14
C ALA A 149 -16.21 22.03 26.13
N SER A 150 -15.07 22.73 26.17
CA SER A 150 -14.77 23.86 25.27
C SER A 150 -14.84 23.51 23.79
N ASP A 151 -14.48 22.27 23.44
CA ASP A 151 -14.36 21.81 22.06
C ASP A 151 -15.53 20.91 21.66
N PHE A 152 -16.62 20.97 22.42
CA PHE A 152 -17.82 20.22 22.12
C PHE A 152 -18.50 20.72 20.85
N ARG A 153 -18.88 19.78 20.00
CA ARG A 153 -19.72 20.02 18.84
C ARG A 153 -20.54 18.78 18.59
N GLU A 154 -21.82 18.95 18.32
CA GLU A 154 -22.74 17.83 18.04
C GLU A 154 -22.24 17.07 16.81
N LEU A 155 -22.19 15.74 16.90
CA LEU A 155 -21.71 14.85 15.86
C LEU A 155 -22.49 15.06 14.55
N ALA A 156 -23.80 15.29 14.66
CA ALA A 156 -24.70 15.56 13.54
C ALA A 156 -24.40 16.88 12.80
N SER A 157 -23.68 17.81 13.42
CA SER A 157 -23.35 19.10 12.81
C SER A 157 -22.10 19.05 11.92
N PHE A 158 -21.34 17.94 11.96
CA PHE A 158 -20.16 17.81 11.13
C PHE A 158 -20.54 17.55 9.67
N PRO A 159 -19.94 18.26 8.71
CA PRO A 159 -20.13 17.98 7.31
C PRO A 159 -19.19 16.83 6.95
N PHE A 160 -19.44 15.60 7.36
CA PHE A 160 -18.77 14.38 6.88
C PHE A 160 -19.43 13.16 7.51
N ALA A 161 -19.16 11.97 6.98
CA ALA A 161 -19.74 10.77 7.55
C ALA A 161 -18.99 10.37 8.82
N ILE A 162 -19.73 9.86 9.80
CA ILE A 162 -19.17 9.31 11.04
C ILE A 162 -19.71 7.90 11.17
N ALA A 163 -18.84 6.93 11.43
CA ALA A 163 -19.21 5.54 11.60
C ALA A 163 -18.51 4.89 12.80
N ILE A 164 -19.20 3.91 13.36
CA ILE A 164 -18.69 3.00 14.40
C ILE A 164 -18.02 1.81 13.70
N GLU A 165 -16.90 1.35 14.22
CA GLU A 165 -16.17 0.17 13.74
C GLU A 165 -15.84 -0.77 14.91
N ASP A 166 -15.60 -2.05 14.64
CA ASP A 166 -15.49 -3.10 15.67
C ASP A 166 -14.06 -3.57 15.99
N GLY A 167 -13.06 -2.83 15.53
CA GLY A 167 -11.65 -3.16 15.60
C GLY A 167 -11.04 -3.59 14.27
N HIS A 168 -11.87 -3.99 13.30
CA HIS A 168 -11.38 -4.41 12.00
C HIS A 168 -10.65 -3.28 11.27
N MET A 169 -11.22 -2.07 11.29
CA MET A 169 -10.65 -0.91 10.59
C MET A 169 -9.40 -0.42 11.32
N SER A 170 -9.43 -0.35 12.64
CA SER A 170 -8.23 0.02 13.42
C SER A 170 -7.09 -0.99 13.22
N LYS A 171 -7.38 -2.29 13.09
CA LYS A 171 -6.35 -3.27 12.74
C LYS A 171 -5.79 -3.05 11.33
N GLY A 172 -6.67 -2.80 10.37
CA GLY A 172 -6.28 -2.59 8.97
C GLY A 172 -5.49 -1.30 8.70
N TYR A 173 -5.68 -0.27 9.53
CA TYR A 173 -5.02 1.03 9.39
C TYR A 173 -4.02 1.29 10.51
N LEU A 174 -4.46 1.36 11.76
CA LEU A 174 -3.57 1.74 12.87
C LEU A 174 -2.48 0.67 13.09
N VAL A 175 -2.87 -0.58 13.28
CA VAL A 175 -1.91 -1.67 13.56
C VAL A 175 -1.02 -1.96 12.34
N LYS A 176 -1.59 -1.97 11.13
CA LYS A 176 -0.84 -2.21 9.89
C LYS A 176 0.29 -1.19 9.67
N PHE A 177 0.10 0.05 10.10
CA PHE A 177 1.07 1.14 9.96
C PHE A 177 1.83 1.44 11.26
N ASP A 178 1.81 0.52 12.25
CA ASP A 178 2.50 0.63 13.54
C ASP A 178 2.12 1.91 14.33
N VAL A 179 0.84 2.29 14.25
CA VAL A 179 0.29 3.46 14.92
C VAL A 179 -0.51 3.04 16.15
N CYS A 180 -0.11 3.53 17.32
CA CYS A 180 -0.67 3.13 18.61
C CYS A 180 -1.46 4.24 19.32
N SER A 181 -1.86 5.29 18.61
CA SER A 181 -2.54 6.45 19.21
C SER A 181 -3.60 7.04 18.30
N ILE A 182 -4.63 7.64 18.91
CA ILE A 182 -5.66 8.45 18.25
C ILE A 182 -5.61 9.90 18.76
N PRO A 183 -6.07 10.90 17.98
CA PRO A 183 -6.62 10.78 16.63
C PRO A 183 -5.56 10.55 15.55
N GLN A 184 -5.94 9.87 14.47
CA GLN A 184 -5.06 9.68 13.31
C GLN A 184 -5.80 9.77 11.99
N LEU A 185 -5.27 10.60 11.09
CA LEU A 185 -5.81 10.77 9.74
C LEU A 185 -5.00 9.92 8.76
N PHE A 186 -5.70 9.21 7.89
CA PHE A 186 -5.15 8.54 6.71
C PHE A 186 -5.73 9.21 5.46
N VAL A 187 -4.87 9.47 4.48
CA VAL A 187 -5.25 9.94 3.16
C VAL A 187 -5.04 8.80 2.17
N VAL A 188 -6.15 8.29 1.65
CA VAL A 188 -6.20 7.24 0.63
C VAL A 188 -6.28 7.90 -0.74
N ALA A 189 -5.36 7.54 -1.63
CA ALA A 189 -5.27 8.05 -2.99
C ALA A 189 -6.29 7.36 -3.93
N LYS A 190 -6.33 7.86 -5.17
CA LYS A 190 -7.24 7.41 -6.24
C LYS A 190 -7.04 5.95 -6.67
N ASP A 191 -5.90 5.35 -6.36
CA ASP A 191 -5.53 3.95 -6.61
C ASP A 191 -5.80 3.05 -5.40
N LEU A 192 -6.52 3.55 -4.39
CA LEU A 192 -6.79 2.87 -3.13
C LEU A 192 -5.53 2.56 -2.31
N SER A 193 -4.42 3.27 -2.53
CA SER A 193 -3.25 3.21 -1.66
C SER A 193 -3.31 4.28 -0.57
N VAL A 194 -2.75 4.00 0.61
CA VAL A 194 -2.52 4.99 1.66
C VAL A 194 -1.33 5.85 1.23
N LEU A 195 -1.64 7.08 0.82
CA LEU A 195 -0.65 8.08 0.40
C LEU A 195 0.10 8.67 1.60
N TRP A 196 -0.63 8.92 2.69
CA TRP A 196 -0.10 9.56 3.88
C TRP A 196 -0.94 9.21 5.11
N PHE A 197 -0.31 9.23 6.29
CA PHE A 197 -0.99 9.16 7.56
C PHE A 197 -0.30 10.02 8.62
N GLY A 198 -1.07 10.55 9.57
CA GLY A 198 -0.53 11.40 10.64
C GLY A 198 -1.57 12.31 11.30
N ASP A 199 -1.08 13.23 12.12
CA ASP A 199 -1.92 14.20 12.83
C ASP A 199 -2.60 15.14 11.81
N VAL A 200 -3.93 15.27 11.90
CA VAL A 200 -4.73 16.14 11.02
C VAL A 200 -4.31 17.61 11.05
N THR A 201 -3.64 18.05 12.12
CA THR A 201 -3.12 19.42 12.29
C THR A 201 -1.72 19.60 11.67
N SER A 202 -1.14 18.54 11.10
CA SER A 202 0.18 18.58 10.48
C SER A 202 0.22 19.58 9.33
N LYS A 203 1.28 20.40 9.31
CA LYS A 203 1.51 21.36 8.21
C LYS A 203 1.64 20.61 6.89
N GLY A 204 0.94 21.09 5.86
CA GLY A 204 1.01 20.55 4.50
C GLY A 204 0.00 19.44 4.17
N VAL A 205 -0.79 18.95 5.15
CA VAL A 205 -1.82 17.93 4.87
C VAL A 205 -2.87 18.43 3.87
N GLU A 206 -3.27 19.70 3.96
CA GLU A 206 -4.22 20.31 3.03
C GLU A 206 -3.67 20.32 1.60
N GLU A 207 -2.40 20.68 1.43
CA GLU A 207 -1.73 20.70 0.13
C GLU A 207 -1.55 19.29 -0.43
N LEU A 208 -1.25 18.31 0.44
CA LEU A 208 -1.17 16.90 0.08
C LEU A 208 -2.52 16.38 -0.45
N ILE A 209 -3.62 16.71 0.22
CA ILE A 209 -4.96 16.31 -0.25
C ILE A 209 -5.27 17.03 -1.58
N ARG A 210 -4.97 18.32 -1.71
CA ARG A 210 -5.18 19.07 -2.97
C ARG A 210 -4.38 18.47 -4.13
N SER A 211 -3.12 18.14 -3.89
CA SER A 211 -2.25 17.48 -4.87
C SER A 211 -2.78 16.11 -5.27
N ALA A 212 -3.25 15.31 -4.31
CA ALA A 212 -3.83 14.00 -4.58
C ALA A 212 -5.14 14.08 -5.40
N VAL A 213 -5.93 15.14 -5.20
CA VAL A 213 -7.15 15.39 -5.99
C VAL A 213 -6.81 15.82 -7.41
N ALA A 214 -5.82 16.70 -7.55
CA ALA A 214 -5.38 17.24 -8.83
C ALA A 214 -4.59 16.23 -9.69
N ALA A 215 -4.02 15.19 -9.07
CA ALA A 215 -3.36 14.11 -9.78
C ALA A 215 -4.30 13.44 -10.80
N ASP A 216 -3.74 12.93 -11.88
CA ASP A 216 -4.52 12.26 -12.92
C ASP A 216 -5.27 11.04 -12.37
N ASN A 217 -6.36 10.69 -13.05
CA ASN A 217 -7.10 9.49 -12.73
C ASN A 217 -6.27 8.25 -13.07
N VAL A 218 -6.44 7.20 -12.27
CA VAL A 218 -5.75 5.94 -12.45
C VAL A 218 -6.41 5.21 -13.62
N GLU A 219 -5.62 4.87 -14.63
CA GLU A 219 -6.06 3.94 -15.67
C GLU A 219 -6.26 2.57 -15.01
N LEU A 220 -7.52 2.16 -14.92
CA LEU A 220 -7.84 0.81 -14.46
C LEU A 220 -7.47 -0.14 -15.58
N ASP A 221 -6.39 -0.89 -15.38
CA ASP A 221 -6.10 -2.04 -16.24
C ASP A 221 -7.32 -2.94 -16.22
N LYS A 222 -7.90 -3.19 -17.40
CA LYS A 222 -8.98 -4.17 -17.51
C LYS A 222 -8.43 -5.49 -16.96
N PRO A 223 -9.16 -6.20 -16.09
CA PRO A 223 -8.72 -7.51 -15.66
C PRO A 223 -8.48 -8.34 -16.93
N GLU A 224 -7.24 -8.79 -17.15
CA GLU A 224 -6.98 -9.86 -18.08
C GLU A 224 -7.90 -11.01 -17.66
N GLU A 225 -8.88 -11.34 -18.50
CA GLU A 225 -9.66 -12.56 -18.41
C GLU A 225 -8.67 -13.73 -18.48
N ARG A 226 -8.13 -14.11 -17.33
CA ARG A 226 -7.24 -15.25 -17.20
C ARG A 226 -8.14 -16.47 -17.36
N GLY A 227 -8.09 -17.03 -18.57
CA GLY A 227 -8.96 -18.08 -19.09
C GLY A 227 -9.42 -19.08 -18.05
N GLN A 228 -10.73 -19.07 -17.81
CA GLN A 228 -11.45 -20.07 -17.05
C GLN A 228 -11.90 -21.21 -17.97
N ASP A 229 -10.99 -21.74 -18.80
CA ASP A 229 -11.25 -22.83 -19.74
C ASP A 229 -10.47 -24.12 -19.44
N ASP A 230 -9.51 -24.12 -18.49
CA ASP A 230 -8.67 -25.30 -18.22
C ASP A 230 -9.15 -26.20 -17.06
N LEU A 231 -10.34 -25.97 -16.49
CA LEU A 231 -10.87 -26.76 -15.35
C LEU A 231 -12.04 -27.70 -15.68
N ILE A 232 -12.47 -27.82 -16.93
CA ILE A 232 -13.58 -28.74 -17.32
C ILE A 232 -13.09 -30.02 -18.03
N SER A 233 -11.80 -30.12 -18.40
CA SER A 233 -11.31 -31.25 -19.20
C SER A 233 -10.85 -32.49 -18.42
N HIS A 234 -10.90 -32.49 -17.08
CA HIS A 234 -10.43 -33.64 -16.27
C HIS A 234 -11.50 -34.38 -15.47
N GLN A 235 -12.79 -34.14 -15.74
CA GLN A 235 -13.89 -34.83 -15.03
C GLN A 235 -14.79 -35.70 -15.91
N LEU A 236 -14.26 -36.22 -17.03
CA LEU A 236 -14.93 -37.23 -17.87
C LEU A 236 -13.96 -38.33 -18.34
N VAL A 237 -13.27 -38.97 -17.40
CA VAL A 237 -12.75 -40.35 -17.58
C VAL A 237 -12.78 -41.03 -16.22
N ASN A 238 -13.94 -41.55 -15.83
CA ASN A 238 -14.13 -42.67 -14.91
C ASN A 238 -15.63 -42.96 -14.81
N GLU A 239 -16.17 -43.54 -15.88
CA GLU A 239 -17.26 -44.52 -15.81
C GLU A 239 -16.79 -45.79 -16.52
#